data_AF-A0A835BC17-F1
#
_entry.id   AF-A0A835BC17-F1
#
_cell.length_a   1.000
_cell.length_b   1.000
_cell.length_c   1.000
_cell.angle_alpha   90.00
_cell.angle_beta   90.00
_cell.angle_gamma   90.00
#
_symmetry.space_group_name_H-M   'P 1'
#
loop_
_entity.id
_entity.type
_entity.pdbx_description
1 polymer ?
#
loop_
_entity_poly.entity_id
_entity_poly.type
_entity_poly.pdbx_seq_one_letter_code
_entity_poly.pdbx_strand_id
1 'polypeptide(L)'
;MPSLSDPSKPASFGQPTYDGVIAGRVSGRRWKEPRTRRASAVVVSRKPTPLEQRVREKSLKRAYQARKAELKEEIRRNKVAKRKAREERKQENVLRTVTKLQRVTNPKTIQKIAKSKKRKQLKVVPDEFLGGKKSEASRRMQVPGLEN
;
A
#
# COMPACT_ATOMS: atom_id res chain seq x y z
N MET A 1 33.50 -23.03 55.39
CA MET A 1 33.44 -24.27 56.19
C MET A 1 32.58 -25.27 55.43
N PRO A 2 33.14 -26.40 54.96
CA PRO A 2 32.35 -27.48 54.37
C PRO A 2 31.50 -28.18 55.44
N SER A 3 30.38 -28.82 55.05
CA SER A 3 29.50 -29.52 55.98
C SER A 3 30.18 -30.74 56.60
N LEU A 4 30.09 -30.87 57.92
CA LEU A 4 30.76 -31.91 58.73
C LEU A 4 30.22 -33.34 58.53
N SER A 5 29.22 -33.56 57.68
CA SER A 5 28.55 -34.86 57.56
C SER A 5 28.67 -35.54 56.18
N ASP A 6 29.13 -34.86 55.13
CA ASP A 6 29.30 -35.49 53.81
C ASP A 6 30.19 -34.66 52.85
N PRO A 7 31.38 -35.13 52.44
CA PRO A 7 32.29 -34.38 51.56
C PRO A 7 31.92 -34.47 50.07
N SER A 8 30.93 -35.28 49.69
CA SER A 8 30.49 -35.48 48.30
C SER A 8 29.34 -34.57 47.87
N LYS A 9 28.71 -33.87 48.82
CA LYS A 9 27.53 -33.03 48.59
C LYS A 9 27.97 -31.58 48.32
N PRO A 10 27.53 -30.93 47.23
CA PRO A 10 27.85 -29.52 47.03
C PRO A 10 27.26 -28.73 48.20
N ALA A 11 28.08 -27.89 48.82
CA ALA A 11 27.71 -27.06 49.97
C ALA A 11 26.35 -26.41 49.70
N SER A 12 25.35 -26.75 50.52
CA SER A 12 24.00 -26.23 50.40
C SER A 12 24.06 -24.71 50.36
N PHE A 13 23.78 -24.13 49.20
CA PHE A 13 23.66 -22.69 49.02
C PHE A 13 22.65 -22.19 50.06
N GLY A 14 23.12 -21.33 50.97
CA GLY A 14 22.32 -20.81 52.07
C GLY A 14 21.04 -20.12 51.60
N GLN A 15 20.10 -19.93 52.53
CA GLN A 15 18.83 -19.25 52.23
C GLN A 15 19.08 -17.88 51.57
N PRO A 16 18.34 -17.53 50.50
CA PRO A 16 18.53 -16.25 49.83
C PRO A 16 18.22 -15.10 50.79
N THR A 17 19.22 -14.29 51.15
CA THR A 17 19.01 -13.04 51.88
C THR A 17 18.56 -11.92 50.95
N TYR A 18 17.78 -11.00 51.50
CA TYR A 18 17.00 -9.97 50.81
C TYR A 18 17.82 -8.92 50.02
N ASP A 19 19.15 -8.93 50.11
CA ASP A 19 20.03 -7.96 49.44
C ASP A 19 20.32 -8.29 47.96
N GLY A 20 19.71 -9.32 47.38
CA GLY A 20 19.79 -9.60 45.94
C GLY A 20 21.17 -10.04 45.43
N VAL A 21 22.16 -10.17 46.30
CA VAL A 21 23.51 -10.65 45.97
C VAL A 21 23.62 -12.13 46.28
N ILE A 22 23.21 -12.98 45.33
CA ILE A 22 23.49 -14.42 45.43
C ILE A 22 24.97 -14.63 45.09
N ALA A 23 25.77 -14.96 46.11
CA ALA A 23 27.14 -15.46 46.00
C ALA A 23 28.15 -14.52 45.28
N GLY A 24 28.16 -13.23 45.61
CA GLY A 24 29.25 -12.30 45.26
C GLY A 24 29.41 -11.98 43.76
N ARG A 25 28.46 -12.34 42.91
CA ARG A 25 28.47 -11.97 41.48
C ARG A 25 27.31 -11.04 41.16
N VAL A 26 27.62 -9.79 40.82
CA VAL A 26 26.66 -8.82 40.26
C VAL A 26 26.29 -9.29 38.86
N SER A 27 25.27 -10.14 38.73
CA SER A 27 24.89 -10.64 37.41
C SER A 27 24.12 -9.55 36.66
N GLY A 28 24.82 -8.77 35.83
CA GLY A 28 24.26 -7.75 34.92
C GLY A 28 23.40 -8.32 33.77
N ARG A 29 22.72 -9.46 33.99
CA ARG A 29 21.90 -10.13 32.99
C ARG A 29 20.43 -9.83 33.24
N ARG A 30 19.79 -9.13 32.29
CA ARG A 30 18.38 -8.66 32.33
C ARG A 30 17.32 -9.75 32.54
N TRP A 31 17.65 -11.04 32.39
CA TRP A 31 16.72 -12.15 32.68
C TRP A 31 16.57 -12.44 34.18
N LYS A 32 17.47 -11.89 35.02
CA LYS A 32 17.39 -11.94 36.49
C LYS A 32 16.88 -10.65 37.12
N GLU A 33 16.63 -9.60 36.32
CA GLU A 33 15.97 -8.40 36.83
C GLU A 33 14.57 -8.77 37.33
N PRO A 34 14.17 -8.34 38.54
CA PRO A 34 12.80 -8.48 39.01
C PRO A 34 11.87 -7.87 37.95
N ARG A 35 11.03 -8.70 37.35
CA ARG A 35 10.18 -8.29 36.24
C ARG A 35 9.23 -7.18 36.74
N THR A 36 9.47 -5.93 36.34
CA THR A 36 8.71 -4.75 36.79
C THR A 36 7.23 -4.81 36.46
N ARG A 37 6.83 -5.66 35.50
CA ARG A 37 5.41 -5.95 35.19
C ARG A 37 5.21 -7.45 34.98
N ARG A 38 4.38 -8.07 35.82
CA ARG A 38 3.90 -9.46 35.62
C ARG A 38 3.21 -9.54 34.24
N ALA A 39 3.58 -10.52 33.43
CA ALA A 39 2.81 -10.87 32.24
C ALA A 39 1.49 -11.51 32.70
N SER A 40 0.50 -10.71 33.03
CA SER A 40 -0.85 -11.20 33.27
C SER A 40 -1.83 -10.03 33.33
N ALA A 41 -2.73 -10.03 32.36
CA ALA A 41 -4.03 -9.36 32.42
C ALA A 41 -4.94 -9.86 33.56
N VAL A 42 -4.41 -10.59 34.55
CA VAL A 42 -5.15 -11.19 35.68
C VAL A 42 -5.44 -10.15 36.78
N VAL A 43 -4.80 -8.99 36.74
CA VAL A 43 -5.06 -7.87 37.67
C VAL A 43 -5.37 -6.58 36.91
N VAL A 44 -5.98 -6.67 35.72
CA VAL A 44 -6.72 -5.50 35.20
C VAL A 44 -7.89 -5.33 36.15
N SER A 45 -7.81 -4.26 36.96
CA SER A 45 -8.63 -3.98 38.12
C SER A 45 -10.08 -4.48 38.00
N ARG A 46 -10.56 -5.24 38.99
CA ARG A 46 -11.98 -5.62 39.14
C ARG A 46 -12.90 -4.40 39.35
N LYS A 47 -12.35 -3.18 39.46
CA LYS A 47 -13.12 -1.95 39.61
C LYS A 47 -13.45 -1.37 38.24
N PRO A 48 -14.73 -1.01 37.98
CA PRO A 48 -15.10 -0.35 36.74
C PRO A 48 -14.35 0.99 36.61
N THR A 49 -13.95 1.34 35.39
CA THR A 49 -13.40 2.67 35.11
C THR A 49 -14.37 3.77 35.54
N PRO A 50 -13.88 4.86 36.17
CA PRO A 50 -14.73 5.96 36.62
C PRO A 50 -15.42 6.62 35.43
N LEU A 51 -16.61 7.18 35.67
CA LEU A 51 -17.47 7.77 34.63
C LEU A 51 -16.73 8.84 33.82
N GLU A 52 -15.94 9.70 34.47
CA GLU A 52 -15.19 10.76 33.80
C GLU A 52 -14.19 10.23 32.77
N GLN A 53 -13.48 9.14 33.11
CA GLN A 53 -12.53 8.52 32.18
C GLN A 53 -13.25 7.94 30.97
N ARG A 54 -14.41 7.30 31.17
CA ARG A 54 -15.25 6.79 30.08
C ARG A 54 -15.75 7.91 29.16
N VAL A 55 -16.14 9.05 29.73
CA VAL A 55 -16.58 10.22 28.96
C VAL A 55 -15.43 10.77 28.12
N ARG A 56 -14.23 10.91 28.71
CA ARG A 56 -13.02 11.35 27.99
C ARG A 56 -12.63 10.37 26.87
N GLU A 57 -12.65 9.07 27.12
CA GLU A 57 -12.38 8.05 26.10
C GLU A 57 -13.42 8.09 24.97
N LYS A 58 -14.70 8.28 25.32
CA LYS A 58 -15.78 8.38 24.34
C LYS A 58 -15.67 9.64 23.49
N SER A 59 -15.30 10.79 24.07
CA SER A 59 -15.10 12.03 23.32
C SER A 59 -13.89 11.91 22.38
N LEU A 60 -12.78 11.34 22.85
CA LEU A 60 -11.60 11.07 22.01
C LEU A 60 -11.91 10.12 20.85
N LYS A 61 -12.65 9.03 21.11
CA LYS A 61 -13.06 8.09 20.07
C LYS A 61 -13.97 8.75 19.04
N ARG A 62 -14.92 9.58 19.49
CA ARG A 62 -15.79 10.36 18.59
C ARG A 62 -14.99 11.34 17.74
N ALA A 63 -14.07 12.10 18.33
CA ALA A 63 -13.21 13.04 17.61
C ALA A 63 -12.36 12.32 16.55
N TYR A 64 -11.77 11.17 16.90
CA TYR A 64 -11.02 10.35 15.96
C TYR A 64 -11.90 9.85 14.79
N GLN A 65 -13.10 9.35 15.08
CA GLN A 65 -14.03 8.88 14.06
C GLN A 65 -14.47 10.01 13.12
N ALA A 66 -14.78 11.19 13.67
CA ALA A 66 -15.13 12.37 12.89
C ALA A 66 -13.99 12.77 11.95
N ARG A 67 -12.76 12.89 12.45
CA ARG A 67 -11.57 13.20 11.63
C ARG A 67 -11.33 12.16 10.55
N LYS A 68 -11.51 10.87 10.88
CA LYS A 68 -11.38 9.77 9.91
C LYS A 68 -12.43 9.86 8.80
N ALA A 69 -13.67 10.25 9.13
CA ALA A 69 -14.73 10.42 8.15
C ALA A 69 -14.47 11.64 7.25
N GLU A 70 -14.06 12.77 7.84
CA GLU A 70 -13.69 13.98 7.10
C GLU A 70 -12.58 13.72 6.09
N LEU A 71 -11.48 13.07 6.50
CA LEU A 71 -10.38 12.70 5.60
C LEU A 71 -10.84 11.78 4.46
N LYS A 72 -11.76 10.85 4.73
CA LYS A 72 -12.31 9.97 3.68
C LYS A 72 -13.13 10.76 2.67
N GLU A 73 -13.95 11.69 3.12
CA GLU A 73 -14.74 12.56 2.24
C GLU A 73 -13.86 13.49 1.41
N GLU A 74 -12.81 14.06 2.01
CA GLU A 74 -11.83 14.86 1.28
C GLU A 74 -11.12 14.04 0.19
N ILE A 75 -10.66 12.83 0.51
CA ILE A 75 -10.07 11.91 -0.47
C ILE A 75 -11.08 11.58 -1.59
N ARG A 76 -12.36 11.39 -1.25
CA ARG A 76 -13.42 11.11 -2.22
C ARG A 76 -13.62 12.29 -3.17
N ARG A 77 -13.76 13.51 -2.63
CA ARG A 77 -13.88 14.76 -3.41
C ARG A 77 -12.68 14.94 -4.34
N ASN A 78 -11.46 14.78 -3.83
CA ASN A 78 -10.24 14.89 -4.62
C ASN A 78 -10.16 13.84 -5.74
N LYS A 79 -10.58 12.59 -5.49
CA LYS A 79 -10.65 11.56 -6.54
C LYS A 79 -11.68 11.90 -7.61
N VAL A 80 -12.84 12.41 -7.23
CA VAL A 80 -13.88 12.83 -8.17
C VAL A 80 -13.40 14.02 -9.01
N ALA A 81 -12.80 15.04 -8.38
CA ALA A 81 -12.24 16.20 -9.07
C ALA A 81 -11.16 15.78 -10.08
N LYS A 82 -10.24 14.89 -9.70
CA LYS A 82 -9.22 14.34 -10.62
C LYS A 82 -9.82 13.57 -11.79
N ARG A 83 -10.94 12.86 -11.61
CA ARG A 83 -11.64 12.17 -12.70
C ARG A 83 -12.30 13.18 -13.63
N LYS A 84 -13.03 14.17 -13.10
CA LYS A 84 -13.68 15.23 -13.88
C LYS A 84 -12.65 16.01 -14.71
N ALA A 85 -11.57 16.47 -14.09
CA ALA A 85 -10.50 17.20 -14.79
C ALA A 85 -9.83 16.36 -15.91
N ARG A 86 -9.78 15.03 -15.78
CA ARG A 86 -9.29 14.15 -16.86
C ARG A 86 -10.27 14.07 -18.03
N GLU A 87 -11.57 13.99 -17.74
CA GLU A 87 -12.60 13.97 -18.77
C GLU A 87 -12.70 15.32 -19.50
N GLU A 88 -12.65 16.43 -18.76
CA GLU A 88 -12.62 17.78 -19.33
C GLU A 88 -11.40 17.97 -20.25
N ARG A 89 -10.20 17.56 -19.83
CA ARG A 89 -9.00 17.59 -20.69
C ARG A 89 -9.13 16.73 -21.94
N LYS A 90 -9.82 15.58 -21.87
CA LYS A 90 -10.05 14.74 -23.06
C LYS A 90 -11.01 15.44 -24.03
N GLN A 91 -12.09 16.01 -23.52
CA GLN A 91 -13.06 16.75 -24.33
C GLN A 91 -12.41 17.97 -24.98
N GLU A 92 -11.65 18.75 -24.21
CA GLU A 92 -10.88 19.89 -24.71
C GLU A 92 -9.89 19.48 -25.80
N ASN A 93 -9.15 18.38 -25.60
CA ASN A 93 -8.25 17.86 -26.63
C ASN A 93 -8.99 17.49 -27.91
N VAL A 94 -10.16 16.86 -27.82
CA VAL A 94 -10.98 16.51 -28.99
C VAL A 94 -11.42 17.77 -29.76
N LEU A 95 -11.88 18.80 -29.05
CA LEU A 95 -12.25 20.08 -29.66
C LEU A 95 -11.04 20.75 -30.32
N ARG A 96 -9.88 20.76 -29.64
CA ARG A 96 -8.65 21.41 -30.14
C ARG A 96 -8.06 20.71 -31.35
N THR A 97 -8.04 19.37 -31.36
CA THR A 97 -7.45 18.61 -32.48
C THR A 97 -8.45 18.32 -33.59
N VAL A 98 -9.75 18.64 -33.42
CA VAL A 98 -10.88 18.44 -34.35
C VAL A 98 -11.17 16.97 -34.72
N THR A 99 -10.15 16.11 -34.75
CA THR A 99 -10.22 14.68 -35.03
C THR A 99 -10.05 13.82 -33.77
N LYS A 100 -10.86 12.75 -33.66
CA LYS A 100 -10.83 11.78 -32.54
C LYS A 100 -9.55 10.92 -32.50
N LEU A 101 -8.82 10.82 -33.62
CA LEU A 101 -7.64 9.96 -33.76
C LEU A 101 -6.45 10.78 -34.29
N GLN A 102 -5.32 10.71 -33.58
CA GLN A 102 -4.05 11.23 -34.09
C GLN A 102 -3.50 10.26 -35.14
N ARG A 103 -3.36 10.74 -36.39
CA ARG A 103 -2.89 9.93 -37.52
C ARG A 103 -1.39 10.12 -37.71
N VAL A 104 -0.65 9.02 -37.84
CA VAL A 104 0.75 9.06 -38.26
C VAL A 104 0.78 8.84 -39.77
N THR A 105 1.00 9.90 -40.54
CA THR A 105 0.95 9.86 -42.02
C THR A 105 2.33 9.70 -42.67
N ASN A 106 3.42 10.00 -41.97
CA ASN A 106 4.76 9.96 -42.55
C ASN A 106 5.27 8.51 -42.71
N PRO A 107 5.63 8.09 -43.94
CA PRO A 107 5.97 6.70 -44.25
C PRO A 107 7.23 6.21 -43.53
N LYS A 108 8.25 7.07 -43.35
CA LYS A 108 9.48 6.70 -42.62
C LYS A 108 9.18 6.40 -41.15
N THR A 109 8.22 7.11 -40.56
CA THR A 109 7.80 6.93 -39.18
C THR A 109 6.97 5.66 -39.01
N ILE A 110 6.08 5.35 -39.96
CA ILE A 110 5.31 4.10 -39.99
C ILE A 110 6.24 2.89 -40.05
N GLN A 111 7.26 2.91 -40.92
CA GLN A 111 8.24 1.83 -41.03
C GLN A 111 9.04 1.62 -39.74
N LYS A 112 9.48 2.70 -39.08
CA LYS A 112 10.15 2.62 -37.77
C LYS A 112 9.25 2.02 -36.69
N ILE A 113 7.97 2.43 -36.68
CA ILE A 113 6.97 1.95 -35.73
C ILE A 113 6.64 0.47 -35.97
N ALA A 114 6.48 0.04 -37.23
CA ALA A 114 6.15 -1.34 -37.60
C ALA A 114 7.21 -2.35 -37.13
N LYS A 115 8.47 -1.92 -37.09
CA LYS A 115 9.61 -2.69 -36.55
C LYS A 115 9.71 -2.65 -35.02
N SER A 116 8.99 -1.75 -34.35
CA SER A 116 9.09 -1.53 -32.90
C SER A 116 8.03 -2.29 -32.10
N LYS A 117 8.28 -2.48 -30.79
CA LYS A 117 7.28 -3.02 -29.84
C LYS A 117 6.03 -2.14 -29.71
N LYS A 118 6.13 -0.83 -30.05
CA LYS A 118 5.03 0.14 -29.99
C LYS A 118 3.96 -0.10 -31.05
N ARG A 119 4.22 -0.92 -32.08
CA ARG A 119 3.20 -1.27 -33.10
C ARG A 119 1.91 -1.80 -32.49
N LYS A 120 1.99 -2.50 -31.34
CA LYS A 120 0.83 -3.08 -30.64
C LYS A 120 -0.10 -2.02 -30.01
N GLN A 121 0.39 -0.80 -29.80
CA GLN A 121 -0.38 0.30 -29.21
C GLN A 121 -1.15 1.11 -30.26
N LEU A 122 -0.84 0.89 -31.54
CA LEU A 122 -1.43 1.60 -32.67
C LEU A 122 -2.35 0.64 -33.43
N LYS A 123 -3.49 1.14 -33.87
CA LYS A 123 -4.42 0.39 -34.72
C LYS A 123 -4.36 0.97 -36.12
N VAL A 124 -4.39 0.09 -37.13
CA VAL A 124 -4.58 0.51 -38.51
C VAL A 124 -5.98 1.12 -38.60
N VAL A 125 -6.07 2.35 -39.13
CA VAL A 125 -7.34 3.03 -39.33
C VAL A 125 -7.88 2.58 -40.69
N PRO A 126 -9.14 2.09 -40.78
CA PRO A 126 -9.75 1.70 -42.05
C PRO A 126 -9.80 2.87 -43.04
N ASP A 127 -9.61 2.58 -44.31
CA ASP A 127 -9.54 3.58 -45.39
C ASP A 127 -10.85 4.36 -45.56
N GLU A 128 -11.98 3.82 -45.11
CA GLU A 128 -13.29 4.50 -45.09
C GLU A 128 -13.27 5.81 -44.31
N PHE A 129 -12.47 5.87 -43.23
CA PHE A 129 -12.29 7.09 -42.43
C PHE A 129 -11.30 8.08 -43.07
N LEU A 130 -10.60 7.69 -44.14
CA LEU A 130 -9.60 8.53 -44.81
C LEU A 130 -10.21 9.50 -45.84
N GLY A 131 -11.51 9.37 -46.17
CA GLY A 131 -12.23 10.33 -47.03
C GLY A 131 -11.66 10.52 -48.44
N GLY A 132 -10.62 9.76 -48.81
CA GLY A 132 -9.96 9.83 -50.10
C GLY A 132 -10.48 8.72 -51.00
N LYS A 133 -10.87 9.08 -52.23
CA LYS A 133 -11.10 8.09 -53.29
C LYS A 133 -9.85 7.20 -53.38
N LYS A 134 -10.00 5.88 -53.22
CA LYS A 134 -8.90 4.91 -53.39
C LYS A 134 -8.15 5.27 -54.67
N SER A 135 -6.83 5.44 -54.59
CA SER A 135 -6.01 5.63 -55.78
C SER A 135 -6.17 4.42 -56.70
N GLU A 136 -6.11 4.63 -58.00
CA GLU A 136 -6.36 3.60 -59.02
C GLU A 136 -5.48 2.35 -58.81
N ALA A 137 -4.25 2.56 -58.30
CA ALA A 137 -3.32 1.51 -57.90
C ALA A 137 -3.84 0.60 -56.76
N SER A 138 -4.54 1.14 -55.76
CA SER A 138 -5.14 0.34 -54.68
C SER A 138 -6.40 -0.41 -55.12
N ARG A 139 -7.13 0.09 -56.14
CA ARG A 139 -8.26 -0.64 -56.73
C ARG A 139 -7.80 -1.82 -57.58
N ARG A 140 -6.71 -1.67 -58.34
CA ARG A 140 -6.12 -2.74 -59.15
C ARG A 140 -5.59 -3.93 -58.33
N MET A 141 -5.25 -3.72 -57.06
CA MET A 141 -4.73 -4.77 -56.16
C MET A 141 -5.82 -5.53 -55.41
N GLN A 142 -7.08 -5.11 -55.48
CA GLN A 142 -8.23 -5.91 -55.01
C GLN A 142 -8.56 -6.93 -56.10
N VAL A 143 -7.98 -8.12 -56.01
CA VAL A 143 -8.41 -9.28 -56.80
C VAL A 143 -9.75 -9.78 -56.23
N PRO A 144 -10.81 -9.92 -57.04
CA PRO A 144 -12.08 -10.47 -56.54
C PRO A 144 -11.87 -11.94 -56.15
N GLY A 145 -12.15 -12.30 -54.89
CA GLY A 145 -12.17 -13.71 -54.44
C GLY A 145 -11.27 -14.09 -53.25
N LEU A 146 -10.63 -13.13 -52.56
CA LEU A 146 -9.92 -13.38 -51.31
C LEU A 146 -10.44 -12.46 -50.21
N GLU A 147 -11.64 -12.76 -49.73
CA GLU A 147 -12.14 -12.27 -48.44
C GLU A 147 -11.99 -13.41 -47.43
N ASN A 148 -11.19 -13.19 -46.37
CA ASN A 148 -11.15 -13.99 -45.14
C ASN A 148 -11.51 -13.08 -43.97
#